data_AF-A0A852LF50-F1
#
_entry.id   AF-A0A852LF50-F1
#
_cell.length_a   1.000
_cell.length_b   1.000
_cell.length_c   1.000
_cell.angle_alpha   90.00
_cell.angle_beta   90.00
_cell.angle_gamma   90.00
#
_symmetry.space_group_name_H-M   'P 1'
#
loop_
_entity.id
_entity.type
_entity.pdbx_description
1 polymer ?
#
loop_
_entity_poly.entity_id
_entity_poly.type
_entity_poly.pdbx_seq_one_letter_code
_entity_poly.pdbx_strand_id
1 'polypeptide(L)' 'GGDEGPPFSSSPPSPGSCSLRSVRLRVRDLGLGYPSDETLVFRYCGGGCPTPPNNHRLALKALKLLGGGSEGEGNW' A
#
# COMPACT_ATOMS: atom_id res chain seq x y z
N GLY A 1 27.68 -6.98 -20.40
CA GLY A 1 26.77 -6.08 -21.12
C GLY A 1 25.38 -6.37 -20.60
N GLY A 2 24.69 -5.35 -20.09
CA GLY A 2 23.55 -5.48 -19.19
C GLY A 2 22.37 -6.26 -19.75
N ASP A 3 21.64 -6.90 -18.84
CA ASP A 3 20.28 -7.38 -19.02
C ASP A 3 19.33 -6.18 -19.08
N GLU A 4 18.93 -5.78 -20.28
CA GLU A 4 17.73 -4.95 -20.44
C GLU A 4 16.52 -5.87 -20.24
N GLY A 5 16.14 -6.03 -18.97
CA GLY A 5 14.86 -6.63 -18.60
C GLY A 5 13.70 -5.87 -19.26
N PRO A 6 12.55 -6.53 -19.52
CA PRO A 6 11.43 -5.93 -20.22
C PRO A 6 10.96 -4.65 -19.51
N PRO A 7 10.43 -3.65 -20.25
CA PRO A 7 9.97 -2.41 -19.65
C PRO A 7 8.95 -2.76 -18.59
N PHE A 8 9.27 -2.43 -17.33
CA PHE A 8 8.27 -2.41 -16.26
C PHE A 8 7.05 -1.70 -16.84
N SER A 9 5.93 -2.42 -16.94
CA SER A 9 4.66 -1.86 -17.39
C SER A 9 4.30 -0.75 -16.41
N SER A 10 4.76 0.47 -16.72
CA SER A 10 4.47 1.70 -16.01
C SER A 10 3.09 2.17 -16.45
N SER A 11 2.11 1.30 -16.30
CA SER A 11 0.73 1.74 -16.22
C SER A 11 0.67 2.73 -15.06
N PRO A 12 0.17 3.97 -15.26
CA PRO A 12 0.07 4.94 -14.18
C PRO A 12 -0.67 4.30 -13.00
N PRO A 13 -0.23 4.52 -11.75
CA PRO A 13 -0.88 3.92 -10.61
C PRO A 13 -2.34 4.37 -10.63
N SER A 14 -3.25 3.42 -10.85
CA SER A 14 -4.67 3.68 -10.67
C SER A 14 -4.88 4.11 -9.21
N PRO A 15 -5.86 4.97 -8.90
CA PRO A 15 -6.05 5.50 -7.55
C PRO A 15 -6.18 4.41 -6.47
N GLY A 16 -6.52 3.17 -6.85
CA GLY A 16 -6.57 1.98 -5.97
C GLY A 16 -5.39 1.01 -6.07
N SER A 17 -4.36 1.26 -6.87
CA SER A 17 -3.19 0.38 -6.98
C SER A 17 -2.17 0.58 -5.86
N CYS A 18 -1.60 -0.53 -5.39
CA CYS A 18 -0.48 -0.58 -4.45
C CYS A 18 0.75 0.12 -5.05
N SER A 19 1.00 1.33 -4.57
CA SER A 19 2.04 2.21 -5.11
C SER A 19 2.65 3.06 -4.01
N LEU A 20 3.87 3.53 -4.26
CA LEU A 20 4.53 4.49 -3.40
C LEU A 20 3.91 5.87 -3.62
N ARG A 21 3.40 6.47 -2.54
CA ARG A 21 2.76 7.78 -2.51
C ARG A 21 3.64 8.74 -1.74
N SER A 22 3.48 10.03 -2.01
CA SER A 22 4.22 11.10 -1.35
C SER A 22 3.28 12.21 -0.92
N VAL A 23 3.47 12.73 0.29
CA VAL A 23 2.70 13.84 0.84
C VAL A 23 3.64 14.82 1.52
N ARG A 24 3.36 16.13 1.36
CA ARG A 24 4.10 17.18 2.08
C ARG A 24 3.37 17.49 3.37
N LEU A 25 4.08 17.43 4.49
CA LEU A 25 3.55 17.70 5.82
C LEU A 25 4.62 18.31 6.73
N ARG A 26 4.21 18.92 7.84
CA ARG A 26 5.15 19.42 8.85
C ARG A 26 5.54 18.32 9.82
N VAL A 27 6.73 18.43 10.43
CA VAL A 27 7.20 17.48 11.44
C VAL A 27 6.18 17.31 12.57
N ARG A 28 5.56 18.41 13.04
CA ARG A 28 4.51 18.34 14.08
C ARG A 28 3.30 17.49 13.70
N ASP A 29 2.97 17.41 12.41
CA ASP A 29 1.80 16.70 11.92
C ASP A 29 2.02 15.16 11.93
N LEU A 30 3.24 14.68 12.17
CA LEU A 30 3.55 13.24 12.36
C LEU A 30 3.05 12.69 13.71
N GLY A 31 2.70 13.54 14.68
CA GLY A 31 2.20 13.09 15.99
C GLY A 31 3.25 12.44 16.90
N LEU A 32 4.54 12.64 16.63
CA LEU A 32 5.65 12.03 17.40
C LEU A 32 6.14 12.88 18.59
N GLY A 33 5.45 13.99 18.91
CA GLY A 33 5.80 14.86 20.05
C GLY A 33 6.82 15.98 19.75
N TYR A 34 7.21 16.19 18.49
CA TYR A 34 8.13 17.26 18.09
C TYR A 34 7.37 18.50 17.60
N PRO A 35 7.44 19.67 18.28
CA PRO A 35 6.70 20.87 17.90
C PRO A 35 7.41 21.71 16.81
N SER A 36 7.88 21.09 15.73
CA SER A 36 8.61 21.76 14.64
C SER A 36 7.71 22.10 13.43
N ASP A 37 7.95 23.28 12.83
CA ASP A 37 7.32 23.74 11.57
C ASP A 37 8.10 23.37 10.31
N GLU A 38 9.22 22.67 10.44
CA GLU A 38 9.95 22.16 9.29
C GLU A 38 9.05 21.24 8.44
N THR A 39 9.13 21.40 7.12
CA THR A 39 8.32 20.65 6.16
C THR A 39 9.14 19.53 5.53
N LEU A 40 8.56 18.33 5.48
CA LEU A 40 9.18 17.15 4.86
C LEU A 40 8.27 16.52 3.81
N VAL A 41 8.88 15.73 2.92
CA VAL A 41 8.18 14.86 1.98
C VAL A 41 8.09 13.47 2.61
N PHE A 42 6.91 13.11 3.11
CA PHE A 42 6.65 11.79 3.66
C PHE A 42 6.25 10.82 2.56
N ARG A 43 6.93 9.67 2.47
CA ARG A 43 6.60 8.61 1.51
C ARG A 43 6.00 7.42 2.22
N TYR A 44 4.94 6.87 1.64
CA TYR A 44 4.22 5.73 2.20
C TYR A 44 3.69 4.84 1.07
N CYS A 45 3.50 3.55 1.34
CA CYS A 45 2.81 2.65 0.41
C CYS A 45 1.31 2.69 0.68
N GLY A 46 0.49 2.77 -0.36
CA GLY A 46 -0.98 2.75 -0.22
C GLY A 46 -1.68 2.20 -1.44
N GLY A 47 -2.93 1.75 -1.26
CA GLY A 47 -3.75 1.08 -2.28
C GLY A 47 -3.78 -0.45 -2.13
N GLY A 48 -4.63 -1.09 -2.94
CA GLY A 48 -4.79 -2.54 -2.97
C GLY A 48 -3.61 -3.22 -3.66
N CYS A 49 -2.95 -4.14 -2.95
CA CYS A 49 -1.84 -4.93 -3.49
C CYS A 49 -2.38 -6.28 -4.02
N PRO A 50 -2.51 -6.46 -5.35
CA PRO A 50 -2.86 -7.76 -5.90
C PRO A 50 -1.70 -8.72 -5.63
N THR A 51 -1.87 -9.56 -4.61
CA THR A 51 -0.88 -10.56 -4.24
C THR A 51 -1.16 -11.85 -5.02
N PRO A 52 -0.12 -12.51 -5.55
CA PRO A 52 -0.29 -13.82 -6.17
C PRO A 52 -0.88 -14.81 -5.15
N PRO A 53 -1.67 -15.81 -5.59
CA PRO A 53 -2.19 -16.82 -4.69
C PRO A 53 -1.04 -17.58 -4.04
N ASN A 54 -1.09 -17.72 -2.72
CA ASN A 54 -0.23 -18.61 -1.95
C ASN A 54 -1.10 -19.43 -0.99
N ASN A 55 -0.57 -20.53 -0.46
CA ASN A 55 -1.33 -21.46 0.37
C ASN A 55 -1.99 -20.77 1.57
N HIS A 56 -1.29 -19.84 2.24
CA HIS A 56 -1.83 -19.07 3.37
C HIS A 56 -3.03 -18.21 2.96
N ARG A 57 -2.93 -17.48 1.84
CA ARG A 57 -3.99 -16.61 1.33
C ARG A 57 -5.20 -17.40 0.85
N LEU A 58 -4.96 -18.55 0.22
CA LEU A 58 -6.02 -19.46 -0.23
C LEU A 58 -6.76 -20.08 0.95
N ALA A 59 -6.03 -20.58 1.95
CA ALA A 59 -6.61 -21.12 3.18
C ALA A 59 -7.44 -20.05 3.92
N LEU A 60 -6.88 -18.85 4.12
CA LEU A 60 -7.61 -17.75 4.75
C LEU A 60 -8.84 -17.33 3.96
N LYS A 61 -8.77 -17.30 2.62
CA LYS A 61 -9.93 -17.01 1.75
C LYS A 61 -11.01 -18.07 1.93
N ALA A 62 -10.64 -19.36 1.96
CA ALA A 62 -11.59 -20.45 2.18
C ALA A 62 -12.27 -20.32 3.55
N LEU A 63 -11.51 -20.06 4.62
CA LEU A 63 -12.06 -19.86 5.97
C LEU A 63 -13.04 -18.68 6.03
N LYS A 64 -12.72 -17.55 5.37
CA LYS A 64 -13.62 -16.39 5.30
C LYS A 64 -14.93 -16.71 4.59
N LEU A 65 -14.87 -17.41 3.45
CA LEU A 65 -16.05 -17.79 2.66
C LEU A 65 -16.93 -18.82 3.38
N LEU A 66 -16.35 -19.67 4.23
CA LEU A 66 -17.07 -20.69 4.99
C LEU A 66 -17.78 -20.14 6.24
N GLY A 67 -17.72 -18.83 6.52
CA GLY A 67 -18.47 -18.20 7.61
C GLY A 67 -17.62 -17.68 8.78
N GLY A 68 -16.40 -17.21 8.52
CA GLY A 68 -15.51 -16.61 9.52
C GLY A 68 -15.28 -15.11 9.33
N GLY A 69 -16.33 -14.28 9.47
CA GLY A 69 -16.25 -12.88 9.92
C GLY A 69 -15.88 -11.79 8.90
N SER A 70 -16.87 -10.92 8.64
CA SER A 70 -16.81 -9.49 8.27
C SER A 70 -15.87 -9.08 7.13
N GLU A 71 -16.46 -8.80 5.98
CA GLU A 71 -15.95 -7.86 4.99
C GLU A 71 -15.75 -6.50 5.66
N GLY A 72 -14.55 -6.27 6.19
CA GLY A 72 -14.05 -4.93 6.39
C GLY A 72 -13.65 -4.38 5.03
N GLU A 73 -14.59 -3.73 4.36
CA GLU A 73 -14.35 -2.86 3.22
C GLU A 73 -13.46 -1.71 3.72
N GLY A 74 -12.14 -1.95 3.73
CA GLY A 74 -11.15 -1.00 4.18
C GLY A 74 -11.02 0.10 3.13
N ASN A 75 -11.80 1.16 3.27
CA ASN A 75 -11.52 2.45 2.66
C ASN A 75 -10.35 3.09 3.42
N TRP A 76 -9.12 2.74 3.01
CA TRP A 76 -7.87 3.39 3.39
C TRP A 76 -7.16 3.89 2.13
#